data_AF-A0A133YX01-F1
#
_entry.id   AF-A0A133YX01-F1
#
_cell.length_a   1.000
_cell.length_b   1.000
_cell.length_c   1.000
_cell.angle_alpha   90.00
_cell.angle_beta   90.00
_cell.angle_gamma   90.00
#
_symmetry.space_group_name_H-M   'P 1'
#
loop_
_entity.id
_entity.type
_entity.pdbx_description
1 polymer ?
#
loop_
_entity_poly.entity_id
_entity_poly.type
_entity_poly.pdbx_seq_one_letter_code
_entity_poly.pdbx_strand_id
1 'polypeptide(L)'
;MFDYKDWKEEILNYLDQETGTDDIIYGNYVEWDRFRKDYEEELLAEACIELPWGKILSMQEYIDLSSELSNLGVKSIEYLNEILDSEVKFIDRDNKIADIIVSECLDLYGVPCGTEYEQELPTELTYWNNMLDSSESELLAYINYPIEVNLFDEKINNIFSKIEATSDELTKKSLLLAAFSITESMFKSVIVNKIPQENNISDFSKKILAVEIDKKLRGKSDIKNQLFKELYNTPAPQQNWINVRNSLAHDIESSSIINEQITYLNLKTKNEETYLLSELKNSLMDFFDNIKNILAQN
;
A
#
# COMPACT_ATOMS: atom_id res chain seq x y z
N MET A 1 -9.99 14.55 19.72
CA MET A 1 -8.80 14.43 18.85
C MET A 1 -9.33 13.96 17.53
N PHE A 2 -8.95 14.66 16.46
CA PHE A 2 -9.47 14.44 15.12
C PHE A 2 -9.38 12.96 14.71
N ASP A 3 -10.48 12.41 14.21
CA ASP A 3 -10.53 11.09 13.58
C ASP A 3 -11.00 11.26 12.13
N TYR A 4 -10.10 10.97 11.18
CA TYR A 4 -10.38 11.09 9.75
C TYR A 4 -11.57 10.22 9.31
N LYS A 5 -11.94 9.19 10.06
CA LYS A 5 -13.05 8.29 9.72
C LYS A 5 -14.41 8.97 9.80
N ASP A 6 -14.56 9.92 10.70
CA ASP A 6 -15.79 10.69 10.88
C ASP A 6 -16.00 11.70 9.74
N TRP A 7 -14.92 12.01 9.00
CA TRP A 7 -14.85 12.99 7.92
C TRP A 7 -14.57 12.36 6.56
N LYS A 8 -14.76 11.04 6.46
CA LYS A 8 -14.28 10.28 5.30
C LYS A 8 -14.93 10.75 4.00
N GLU A 9 -16.22 11.05 3.99
CA GLU A 9 -16.94 11.44 2.78
C GLU A 9 -16.48 12.82 2.29
N GLU A 10 -16.18 13.72 3.21
CA GLU A 10 -15.68 15.07 2.97
C GLU A 10 -14.25 15.02 2.43
N ILE A 11 -13.37 14.26 3.08
CA ILE A 11 -11.95 14.11 2.71
C ILE A 11 -11.80 13.53 1.30
N LEU A 12 -12.71 12.65 0.87
CA LEU A 12 -12.67 12.09 -0.50
C LEU A 12 -12.78 13.16 -1.59
N ASN A 13 -13.34 14.34 -1.31
CA ASN A 13 -13.39 15.45 -2.27
C ASN A 13 -12.04 16.16 -2.44
N TYR A 14 -11.08 15.87 -1.57
CA TYR A 14 -9.71 16.43 -1.56
C TYR A 14 -8.66 15.34 -1.84
N LEU A 15 -9.11 14.13 -2.16
CA LEU A 15 -8.28 13.01 -2.55
C LEU A 15 -8.06 13.06 -4.06
N ASP A 16 -6.85 13.41 -4.47
CA ASP A 16 -6.44 13.48 -5.87
C ASP A 16 -5.36 12.45 -6.19
N GLN A 17 -5.10 12.23 -7.48
CA GLN A 17 -4.06 11.31 -7.96
C GLN A 17 -2.81 12.08 -8.37
N GLU A 18 -1.66 11.64 -7.87
CA GLU A 18 -0.36 12.11 -8.34
C GLU A 18 0.01 11.36 -9.64
N THR A 19 0.12 12.10 -10.74
CA THR A 19 0.49 11.56 -12.06
C THR A 19 1.80 12.13 -12.57
N GLY A 20 2.66 11.26 -13.11
CA GLY A 20 3.85 11.64 -13.85
C GLY A 20 3.54 12.28 -15.21
N THR A 21 4.59 12.76 -15.89
CA THR A 21 4.49 13.36 -17.23
C THR A 21 4.14 12.37 -18.34
N ASP A 22 4.17 11.08 -18.02
CA ASP A 22 3.82 9.93 -18.84
C ASP A 22 2.46 9.30 -18.45
N ASP A 23 1.64 10.02 -17.68
CA ASP A 23 0.35 9.59 -17.13
C ASP A 23 0.44 8.37 -16.19
N ILE A 24 1.64 8.03 -15.69
CA ILE A 24 1.79 7.00 -14.65
C ILE A 24 1.29 7.54 -13.32
N ILE A 25 0.36 6.83 -12.69
CA ILE A 25 -0.14 7.15 -11.36
C ILE A 25 0.88 6.65 -10.31
N TYR A 26 1.43 7.58 -9.52
CA TYR A 26 2.34 7.26 -8.42
C TYR A 26 1.61 6.92 -7.12
N GLY A 27 0.41 7.47 -6.94
CA GLY A 27 -0.46 7.20 -5.80
C GLY A 27 -1.50 8.29 -5.63
N ASN A 28 -2.21 8.28 -4.51
CA ASN A 28 -3.09 9.36 -4.11
C ASN A 28 -2.33 10.37 -3.24
N TYR A 29 -2.88 11.57 -3.14
CA TYR A 29 -2.53 12.55 -2.12
C TYR A 29 -3.79 13.25 -1.62
N VAL A 30 -3.73 13.79 -0.39
CA VAL A 30 -4.79 14.64 0.18
C VAL A 30 -4.24 16.04 0.40
N GLU A 31 -4.95 17.04 -0.11
CA GLU A 31 -4.67 18.45 0.17
C GLU A 31 -5.45 18.87 1.42
N TRP A 32 -4.75 18.82 2.58
CA TRP A 32 -5.34 19.10 3.88
C TRP A 32 -5.55 20.58 4.15
N ASP A 33 -4.75 21.47 3.57
CA ASP A 33 -4.90 22.93 3.77
C ASP A 33 -6.21 23.44 3.16
N ARG A 34 -6.61 22.88 2.02
CA ARG A 34 -7.87 23.16 1.34
C ARG A 34 -9.03 22.54 2.09
N PHE A 35 -8.89 21.31 2.59
CA PHE A 35 -9.89 20.70 3.48
C PHE A 35 -10.12 21.54 4.74
N ARG A 36 -9.03 21.94 5.43
CA ARG A 36 -9.08 22.81 6.61
C ARG A 36 -9.80 24.13 6.34
N LYS A 37 -9.54 24.73 5.17
CA LYS A 37 -10.14 26.00 4.79
C LYS A 37 -11.64 25.88 4.49
N ASP A 38 -12.03 24.83 3.78
CA ASP A 38 -13.42 24.65 3.35
C ASP A 38 -14.32 24.19 4.52
N TYR A 39 -13.76 23.52 5.54
CA TYR A 39 -14.47 23.01 6.72
C TYR A 39 -14.03 23.68 8.04
N GLU A 40 -13.49 24.90 7.97
CA GLU A 40 -12.93 25.59 9.14
C GLU A 40 -13.92 25.70 10.30
N GLU A 41 -15.14 26.17 10.02
CA GLU A 41 -16.14 26.42 11.06
C GLU A 41 -16.56 25.12 11.75
N GLU A 42 -16.77 24.06 10.98
CA GLU A 42 -17.17 22.75 11.48
C GLU A 42 -16.05 22.07 12.27
N LEU A 43 -14.80 22.16 11.79
CA LEU A 43 -13.63 21.60 12.49
C LEU A 43 -13.37 22.33 13.82
N LEU A 44 -13.50 23.66 13.85
CA LEU A 44 -13.39 24.43 15.09
C LEU A 44 -14.52 24.09 16.07
N ALA A 45 -15.76 23.95 15.57
CA ALA A 45 -16.90 23.57 16.38
C ALA A 45 -16.73 22.17 16.99
N GLU A 46 -16.23 21.20 16.22
CA GLU A 46 -15.94 19.84 16.70
C GLU A 46 -14.81 19.81 17.73
N ALA A 47 -13.82 20.70 17.58
CA ALA A 47 -12.79 20.96 18.57
C ALA A 47 -13.30 21.70 19.82
N CYS A 48 -14.58 22.10 19.87
CA CYS A 48 -15.18 22.95 20.90
C CYS A 48 -14.49 24.31 21.05
N ILE A 49 -14.03 24.90 19.93
CA ILE A 49 -13.34 26.19 19.89
C ILE A 49 -14.26 27.21 19.21
N GLU A 50 -14.65 28.25 19.94
CA GLU A 50 -15.37 29.40 19.38
C GLU A 50 -14.45 30.62 19.34
N LEU A 51 -14.15 31.12 18.14
CA LEU A 51 -13.33 32.31 17.95
C LEU A 51 -14.23 33.54 17.73
N PRO A 52 -14.19 34.56 18.61
CA PRO A 52 -15.11 35.69 18.57
C PRO A 52 -14.68 36.77 17.55
N TRP A 53 -14.53 36.39 16.28
CA TRP A 53 -14.07 37.26 15.20
C TRP A 53 -14.78 38.62 15.17
N GLY A 54 -14.00 39.71 15.21
CA GLY A 54 -14.48 41.09 15.14
C GLY A 54 -15.34 41.57 16.33
N LYS A 55 -15.57 40.72 17.35
CA LYS A 55 -16.37 41.08 18.52
C LYS A 55 -15.56 41.96 19.48
N ILE A 56 -16.27 42.83 20.19
CA ILE A 56 -15.73 43.60 21.31
C ILE A 56 -15.93 42.78 22.58
N LEU A 57 -14.83 42.51 23.27
CA LEU A 57 -14.78 41.76 24.51
C LEU A 57 -14.47 42.70 25.67
N SER A 58 -15.09 42.47 26.81
CA SER A 58 -14.60 43.03 28.08
C SER A 58 -13.22 42.46 28.41
N MET A 59 -12.45 43.17 29.24
CA MET A 59 -11.14 42.68 29.68
C MET A 59 -11.19 41.30 30.35
N GLN A 60 -12.30 40.97 31.04
CA GLN A 60 -12.47 39.66 31.66
C GLN A 60 -12.69 38.57 30.62
N GLU A 61 -13.59 38.78 29.65
CA GLU A 61 -13.84 37.84 28.55
C GLU A 61 -12.57 37.60 27.73
N TYR A 62 -11.76 38.65 27.52
CA TYR A 62 -10.48 38.51 26.84
C TYR A 62 -9.46 37.68 27.64
N ILE A 63 -9.36 37.89 28.96
CA ILE A 63 -8.47 37.09 29.82
C ILE A 63 -8.90 35.63 29.84
N ASP A 64 -10.20 35.36 29.90
CA ASP A 64 -10.77 34.01 29.91
C ASP A 64 -10.46 33.31 28.57
N LEU A 65 -10.74 33.95 27.43
CA LEU A 65 -10.42 33.44 26.09
C LEU A 65 -8.91 33.21 25.91
N SER A 66 -8.08 34.16 26.33
CA SER A 66 -6.62 34.02 26.24
C SER A 66 -6.12 32.86 27.10
N SER A 67 -6.73 32.63 28.25
CA SER A 67 -6.40 31.50 29.13
C SER A 67 -6.87 30.17 28.52
N GLU A 68 -8.07 30.13 27.94
CA GLU A 68 -8.60 28.95 27.25
C GLU A 68 -7.72 28.55 26.07
N LEU A 69 -7.43 29.47 25.17
CA LEU A 69 -6.58 29.20 24.01
C LEU A 69 -5.13 28.90 24.42
N SER A 70 -4.59 29.55 25.45
CA SER A 70 -3.25 29.22 25.98
C SER A 70 -3.20 27.83 26.63
N ASN A 71 -4.26 27.43 27.34
CA ASN A 71 -4.40 26.08 27.90
C ASN A 71 -4.50 25.02 26.78
N LEU A 72 -5.10 25.39 25.65
CA LEU A 72 -5.10 24.56 24.44
C LEU A 72 -3.70 24.50 23.79
N GLY A 73 -2.84 25.50 24.01
CA GLY A 73 -1.46 25.53 23.51
C GLY A 73 -1.22 26.54 22.39
N VAL A 74 -2.20 27.39 22.08
CA VAL A 74 -2.11 28.48 21.09
C VAL A 74 -1.17 29.56 21.65
N LYS A 75 -0.09 29.87 20.91
CA LYS A 75 0.97 30.79 21.37
C LYS A 75 0.85 32.17 20.73
N SER A 76 0.12 32.29 19.63
CA SER A 76 0.11 33.50 18.78
C SER A 76 -0.87 34.60 19.22
N ILE A 77 -1.42 34.56 20.44
CA ILE A 77 -2.45 35.51 20.91
C ILE A 77 -1.85 36.86 21.36
N GLU A 78 -0.55 36.90 21.65
CA GLU A 78 0.12 38.08 22.25
C GLU A 78 0.12 39.34 21.37
N TYR A 79 -0.32 39.29 20.10
CA TYR A 79 -0.15 40.37 19.12
C TYR A 79 -1.43 41.04 18.59
N LEU A 80 -2.61 40.81 19.17
CA LEU A 80 -3.84 40.85 18.36
C LEU A 80 -4.93 41.85 18.72
N ASN A 81 -4.68 42.85 19.56
CA ASN A 81 -5.79 43.66 20.04
C ASN A 81 -5.59 45.15 19.83
N GLU A 82 -6.60 45.77 19.23
CA GLU A 82 -6.83 47.20 19.41
C GLU A 82 -7.38 47.39 20.83
N ILE A 83 -6.53 47.87 21.74
CA ILE A 83 -6.92 48.19 23.11
C ILE A 83 -7.77 49.46 23.05
N LEU A 84 -9.06 49.30 23.31
CA LEU A 84 -9.97 50.39 23.65
C LEU A 84 -9.93 50.56 25.18
N ASP A 85 -10.19 51.75 25.70
CA ASP A 85 -9.94 52.15 27.11
C ASP A 85 -10.17 51.05 28.19
N SER A 86 -11.22 50.22 28.06
CA SER A 86 -11.51 49.08 28.96
C SER A 86 -12.07 47.84 28.23
N GLU A 87 -11.86 47.76 26.92
CA GLU A 87 -12.40 46.72 26.04
C GLU A 87 -11.36 46.31 24.99
N VAL A 88 -11.50 45.12 24.46
CA VAL A 88 -10.61 44.56 23.45
C VAL A 88 -11.44 44.18 22.24
N LYS A 89 -11.14 44.77 21.08
CA LYS A 89 -11.68 44.26 19.82
C LYS A 89 -10.84 43.06 19.39
N PHE A 90 -11.44 41.87 19.38
CA PHE A 90 -10.81 40.68 18.81
C PHE A 90 -10.70 40.85 17.28
N ILE A 91 -9.63 40.35 16.69
CA ILE A 91 -9.35 40.58 15.27
C ILE A 91 -10.50 40.14 14.36
N ASP A 92 -10.63 40.83 13.24
CA ASP A 92 -11.52 40.43 12.17
C ASP A 92 -10.96 39.17 11.46
N ARG A 93 -11.84 38.29 10.95
CA ARG A 93 -11.44 37.02 10.30
C ARG A 93 -10.55 37.23 9.07
N ASP A 94 -10.66 38.36 8.38
CA ASP A 94 -9.84 38.72 7.21
C ASP A 94 -8.43 39.20 7.55
N ASN A 95 -8.09 39.29 8.84
CA ASN A 95 -6.76 39.64 9.30
C ASN A 95 -5.74 38.54 8.91
N LYS A 96 -4.54 38.94 8.49
CA LYS A 96 -3.45 38.04 8.08
C LYS A 96 -3.00 37.04 9.17
N ILE A 97 -3.29 37.32 10.44
CA ILE A 97 -2.94 36.46 11.57
C ILE A 97 -4.09 35.51 11.93
N ALA A 98 -5.31 35.73 11.44
CA ALA A 98 -6.45 34.86 11.73
C ALA A 98 -6.20 33.41 11.26
N ASP A 99 -5.65 33.24 10.06
CA ASP A 99 -5.30 31.91 9.53
C ASP A 99 -4.25 31.19 10.40
N ILE A 100 -3.34 31.93 11.05
CA ILE A 100 -2.34 31.36 11.97
C ILE A 100 -3.04 30.82 13.23
N ILE A 101 -3.98 31.58 13.79
CA ILE A 101 -4.73 31.17 14.98
C ILE A 101 -5.56 29.92 14.67
N VAL A 102 -6.28 29.93 13.54
CA VAL A 102 -7.07 28.78 13.09
C VAL A 102 -6.16 27.57 12.91
N SER A 103 -5.04 27.71 12.21
CA SER A 103 -4.10 26.60 12.01
C SER A 103 -3.57 26.05 13.33
N GLU A 104 -3.17 26.90 14.28
CA GLU A 104 -2.74 26.45 15.62
C GLU A 104 -3.84 25.68 16.34
N CYS A 105 -5.09 26.16 16.28
CA CYS A 105 -6.24 25.46 16.88
C CYS A 105 -6.46 24.08 16.26
N LEU A 106 -6.41 23.98 14.92
CA LEU A 106 -6.62 22.72 14.20
C LEU A 106 -5.45 21.74 14.39
N ASP A 107 -4.21 22.24 14.44
CA ASP A 107 -3.02 21.44 14.75
C ASP A 107 -3.15 20.77 16.14
N LEU A 108 -3.65 21.52 17.13
CA LEU A 108 -3.89 21.02 18.48
C LEU A 108 -5.03 19.99 18.53
N TYR A 109 -6.07 20.18 17.72
CA TYR A 109 -7.15 19.20 17.56
C TYR A 109 -6.67 17.90 16.89
N GLY A 110 -5.58 18.00 16.10
CA GLY A 110 -4.93 16.88 15.42
C GLY A 110 -5.36 16.72 13.95
N VAL A 111 -5.94 17.74 13.33
CA VAL A 111 -6.19 17.74 11.89
C VAL A 111 -4.82 17.75 11.19
N PRO A 112 -4.56 16.99 10.12
CA PRO A 112 -3.31 17.10 9.36
C PRO A 112 -3.23 18.43 8.58
N CYS A 113 -2.02 18.90 8.24
CA CYS A 113 -1.79 20.10 7.42
C CYS A 113 -0.96 19.78 6.18
N GLY A 114 -0.97 20.70 5.21
CA GLY A 114 -0.19 20.57 3.98
C GLY A 114 -0.75 19.51 3.05
N THR A 115 0.16 18.78 2.40
CA THR A 115 -0.18 17.69 1.49
C THR A 115 0.43 16.41 2.01
N GLU A 116 -0.41 15.43 2.31
CA GLU A 116 0.04 14.06 2.60
C GLU A 116 -0.07 13.23 1.34
N TYR A 117 1.02 12.54 1.01
CA TYR A 117 1.10 11.68 -0.18
C TYR A 117 0.89 10.21 0.20
N GLU A 118 0.76 9.34 -0.80
CA GLU A 118 0.45 7.90 -0.69
C GLU A 118 1.11 7.15 0.48
N GLN A 119 2.34 7.48 0.85
CA GLN A 119 3.09 6.80 1.92
C GLN A 119 2.68 7.22 3.34
N GLU A 120 2.07 8.39 3.46
CA GLU A 120 1.65 9.04 4.71
C GLU A 120 0.15 8.86 4.95
N LEU A 121 -0.63 8.63 3.89
CA LEU A 121 -2.06 8.44 3.97
C LEU A 121 -2.48 7.19 4.74
N PRO A 122 -3.60 7.25 5.51
CA PRO A 122 -4.28 6.07 5.99
C PRO A 122 -4.58 5.10 4.84
N THR A 123 -4.46 3.80 5.10
CA THR A 123 -4.60 2.75 4.07
C THR A 123 -5.91 2.88 3.29
N GLU A 124 -7.01 3.31 3.92
CA GLU A 124 -8.29 3.49 3.24
C GLU A 124 -8.31 4.59 2.17
N LEU A 125 -7.36 5.53 2.22
CA LEU A 125 -7.23 6.65 1.29
C LEU A 125 -6.15 6.41 0.23
N THR A 126 -5.33 5.36 0.36
CA THR A 126 -4.26 5.08 -0.61
C THR A 126 -4.82 4.56 -1.93
N TYR A 127 -4.17 4.95 -3.04
CA TYR A 127 -4.58 4.56 -4.40
C TYR A 127 -4.58 3.04 -4.56
N TRP A 128 -3.53 2.39 -4.08
CA TRP A 128 -3.35 0.94 -4.22
C TRP A 128 -4.30 0.13 -3.35
N ASN A 129 -4.96 0.73 -2.37
CA ASN A 129 -5.97 0.06 -1.57
C ASN A 129 -7.31 -0.05 -2.30
N ASN A 130 -7.68 0.92 -3.15
CA ASN A 130 -8.92 0.85 -3.95
C ASN A 130 -8.79 0.02 -5.23
N MET A 131 -7.56 -0.33 -5.67
CA MET A 131 -7.35 -1.33 -6.72
C MET A 131 -7.81 -2.75 -6.34
N LEU A 132 -8.16 -2.98 -5.07
CA LEU A 132 -8.77 -4.23 -4.62
C LEU A 132 -10.20 -4.45 -5.15
N ASP A 133 -10.92 -3.42 -5.63
CA ASP A 133 -12.39 -3.49 -5.67
C ASP A 133 -13.08 -3.47 -7.06
N SER A 134 -12.40 -3.64 -8.22
CA SER A 134 -13.19 -3.84 -9.47
C SER A 134 -12.61 -4.51 -10.72
N SER A 135 -11.31 -4.80 -10.87
CA SER A 135 -10.85 -5.44 -12.14
C SER A 135 -9.70 -6.44 -12.07
N GLU A 136 -8.98 -6.58 -10.95
CA GLU A 136 -7.78 -7.44 -10.86
C GLU A 136 -7.71 -8.29 -9.57
N SER A 137 -8.82 -8.86 -9.11
CA SER A 137 -8.75 -9.86 -8.04
C SER A 137 -7.97 -11.09 -8.55
N GLU A 138 -6.81 -11.40 -7.97
CA GLU A 138 -6.02 -12.58 -8.34
C GLU A 138 -6.82 -13.85 -8.02
N LEU A 139 -7.56 -13.84 -6.91
CA LEU A 139 -8.50 -14.89 -6.53
C LEU A 139 -9.51 -15.15 -7.65
N LEU A 140 -10.23 -14.11 -8.12
CA LEU A 140 -11.20 -14.28 -9.20
C LEU A 140 -10.53 -14.69 -10.51
N ALA A 141 -9.34 -14.15 -10.81
CA ALA A 141 -8.59 -14.51 -12.01
C ALA A 141 -8.24 -16.00 -12.01
N TYR A 142 -7.72 -16.54 -10.90
CA TYR A 142 -7.38 -17.97 -10.80
C TYR A 142 -8.60 -18.89 -10.65
N ILE A 143 -9.73 -18.40 -10.12
CA ILE A 143 -11.02 -19.14 -10.15
C ILE A 143 -11.53 -19.27 -11.60
N ASN A 144 -11.52 -18.17 -12.35
CA ASN A 144 -12.07 -18.12 -13.71
C ASN A 144 -11.14 -18.74 -14.75
N TYR A 145 -9.82 -18.63 -14.53
CA TYR A 145 -8.77 -19.08 -15.44
C TYR A 145 -7.68 -19.85 -14.67
N PRO A 146 -8.01 -21.03 -14.10
CA PRO A 146 -7.04 -21.81 -13.33
C PRO A 146 -5.89 -22.25 -14.22
N ILE A 147 -4.68 -22.20 -13.68
CA ILE A 147 -3.48 -22.66 -14.38
C ILE A 147 -3.36 -24.17 -14.18
N GLU A 148 -3.46 -24.91 -15.29
CA GLU A 148 -3.26 -26.35 -15.28
C GLU A 148 -1.81 -26.71 -14.92
N VAL A 149 -1.65 -27.34 -13.76
CA VAL A 149 -0.38 -27.85 -13.23
C VAL A 149 0.23 -28.88 -14.19
N ASN A 150 -0.60 -29.64 -14.92
CA ASN A 150 -0.15 -30.76 -15.74
C ASN A 150 0.76 -30.36 -16.92
N LEU A 151 0.75 -29.10 -17.36
CA LEU A 151 1.56 -28.61 -18.49
C LEU A 151 2.80 -27.82 -18.06
N PHE A 152 3.07 -27.75 -16.76
CA PHE A 152 4.14 -26.91 -16.22
C PHE A 152 5.53 -27.43 -16.55
N ASP A 153 5.74 -28.75 -16.52
CA ASP A 153 6.99 -29.40 -16.93
C ASP A 153 7.35 -29.08 -18.38
N GLU A 154 6.40 -29.19 -19.31
CA GLU A 154 6.59 -28.85 -20.71
C GLU A 154 6.96 -27.37 -20.87
N LYS A 155 6.24 -26.47 -20.18
CA LYS A 155 6.50 -25.02 -20.24
C LYS A 155 7.89 -24.65 -19.74
N ILE A 156 8.29 -25.16 -18.57
CA ILE A 156 9.61 -24.89 -18.00
C ILE A 156 10.71 -25.49 -18.88
N ASN A 157 10.55 -26.73 -19.33
CA ASN A 157 11.53 -27.34 -20.24
C ASN A 157 11.67 -26.56 -21.55
N ASN A 158 10.57 -26.10 -22.14
CA ASN A 158 10.59 -25.26 -23.34
C ASN A 158 11.37 -23.95 -23.13
N ILE A 159 11.15 -23.29 -21.98
CA ILE A 159 11.86 -22.06 -21.63
C ILE A 159 13.36 -22.33 -21.48
N PHE A 160 13.75 -23.37 -20.75
CA PHE A 160 15.16 -23.70 -20.56
C PHE A 160 15.85 -24.12 -21.87
N SER A 161 15.17 -24.85 -22.75
CA SER A 161 15.70 -25.12 -24.10
C SER A 161 15.91 -23.84 -24.92
N LYS A 162 15.06 -22.82 -24.76
CA LYS A 162 15.26 -21.51 -25.40
C LYS A 162 16.42 -20.72 -24.77
N ILE A 163 16.63 -20.84 -23.47
CA ILE A 163 17.79 -20.27 -22.76
C ILE A 163 19.09 -20.89 -23.27
N GLU A 164 19.13 -22.22 -23.45
CA GLU A 164 20.28 -22.95 -23.98
C GLU A 164 20.56 -22.58 -25.45
N ALA A 165 19.52 -22.31 -26.23
CA ALA A 165 19.64 -22.02 -27.67
C ALA A 165 20.05 -20.57 -27.99
N THR A 166 19.94 -19.64 -27.05
CA THR A 166 20.30 -18.23 -27.26
C THR A 166 21.66 -17.89 -26.65
N SER A 167 22.44 -17.06 -27.32
CA SER A 167 23.64 -16.45 -26.76
C SER A 167 23.37 -15.07 -26.13
N ASP A 168 22.20 -14.48 -26.39
CA ASP A 168 21.85 -13.15 -25.91
C ASP A 168 21.47 -13.18 -24.43
N GLU A 169 22.21 -12.42 -23.62
CA GLU A 169 22.10 -12.45 -22.17
C GLU A 169 20.77 -11.87 -21.67
N LEU A 170 20.32 -10.76 -22.25
CA LEU A 170 19.04 -10.13 -21.90
C LEU A 170 17.85 -11.06 -22.20
N THR A 171 17.91 -11.77 -23.32
CA THR A 171 16.93 -12.81 -23.67
C THR A 171 16.94 -13.93 -22.62
N LYS A 172 18.11 -14.42 -22.19
CA LYS A 172 18.19 -15.42 -21.11
C LYS A 172 17.55 -14.93 -19.81
N LYS A 173 17.87 -13.70 -19.38
CA LYS A 173 17.30 -13.08 -18.18
C LYS A 173 15.78 -12.93 -18.27
N SER A 174 15.28 -12.49 -19.43
CA SER A 174 13.84 -12.32 -19.69
C SER A 174 13.11 -13.67 -19.65
N LEU A 175 13.71 -14.72 -20.23
CA LEU A 175 13.19 -16.08 -20.17
C LEU A 175 13.17 -16.64 -18.74
N LEU A 176 14.19 -16.35 -17.92
CA LEU A 176 14.19 -16.71 -16.49
C LEU A 176 13.07 -16.00 -15.72
N LEU A 177 12.86 -14.70 -15.94
CA LEU A 177 11.75 -13.97 -15.35
C LEU A 177 10.39 -14.55 -15.75
N ALA A 178 10.25 -14.97 -17.00
CA ALA A 178 9.05 -15.67 -17.46
C ALA A 178 8.86 -17.01 -16.72
N ALA A 179 9.92 -17.81 -16.55
CA ALA A 179 9.86 -19.06 -15.79
C ALA A 179 9.43 -18.82 -14.33
N PHE A 180 9.99 -17.80 -13.67
CA PHE A 180 9.60 -17.44 -12.31
C PHE A 180 8.15 -16.98 -12.21
N SER A 181 7.70 -16.16 -13.16
CA SER A 181 6.32 -15.67 -13.19
C SER A 181 5.34 -16.82 -13.36
N ILE A 182 5.61 -17.74 -14.30
CA ILE A 182 4.79 -18.93 -14.52
C ILE A 182 4.76 -19.83 -13.27
N THR A 183 5.90 -19.99 -12.58
CA THR A 183 6.00 -20.76 -11.33
C THR A 183 5.16 -20.15 -10.21
N GLU A 184 5.24 -18.84 -10.03
CA GLU A 184 4.47 -18.11 -9.03
C GLU A 184 2.97 -18.19 -9.32
N SER A 185 2.55 -17.95 -10.57
CA SER A 185 1.15 -18.04 -10.96
C SER A 185 0.59 -19.46 -10.80
N MET A 186 1.37 -20.49 -11.15
CA MET A 186 0.99 -21.89 -10.92
C MET A 186 0.77 -22.15 -9.42
N PHE A 187 1.71 -21.73 -8.57
CA PHE A 187 1.60 -21.92 -7.12
C PHE A 187 0.37 -21.22 -6.52
N LYS A 188 0.11 -19.98 -6.94
CA LYS A 188 -1.10 -19.24 -6.52
C LYS A 188 -2.38 -19.92 -6.99
N SER A 189 -2.42 -20.39 -8.24
CA SER A 189 -3.58 -21.14 -8.75
C SER A 189 -3.82 -22.42 -7.97
N VAL A 190 -2.77 -23.15 -7.59
CA VAL A 190 -2.86 -24.34 -6.72
C VAL A 190 -3.44 -24.03 -5.35
N ILE A 191 -3.06 -22.90 -4.75
CA ILE A 191 -3.63 -22.42 -3.49
C ILE A 191 -5.12 -22.13 -3.68
N VAL A 192 -5.47 -21.31 -4.67
CA VAL A 192 -6.86 -20.89 -4.95
C VAL A 192 -7.78 -22.09 -5.20
N ASN A 193 -7.32 -23.08 -5.96
CA ASN A 193 -8.10 -24.27 -6.28
C ASN A 193 -8.47 -25.12 -5.05
N LYS A 194 -7.77 -25.00 -3.92
CA LYS A 194 -8.07 -25.73 -2.67
C LYS A 194 -8.94 -24.92 -1.71
N ILE A 195 -9.14 -23.62 -1.95
CA ILE A 195 -9.97 -22.78 -1.08
C ILE A 195 -11.43 -23.31 -1.13
N PRO A 196 -12.04 -23.64 0.02
CA PRO A 196 -13.39 -24.16 0.06
C PRO A 196 -14.40 -23.11 -0.43
N GLN A 197 -15.39 -23.56 -1.19
CA GLN A 197 -16.52 -22.73 -1.60
C GLN A 197 -17.54 -22.67 -0.46
N GLU A 198 -17.67 -21.50 0.16
CA GLU A 198 -18.62 -21.25 1.25
C GLU A 198 -19.98 -20.79 0.69
N ASN A 199 -20.97 -21.69 0.72
CA ASN A 199 -22.29 -21.41 0.14
C ASN A 199 -23.24 -20.61 1.07
N ASN A 200 -22.94 -20.53 2.38
CA ASN A 200 -23.83 -19.98 3.40
C ASN A 200 -23.36 -18.63 3.99
N ILE A 201 -22.51 -17.90 3.27
CA ILE A 201 -22.02 -16.59 3.70
C ILE A 201 -22.64 -15.46 2.88
N SER A 202 -22.88 -14.32 3.53
CA SER A 202 -23.42 -13.12 2.88
C SER A 202 -22.47 -12.57 1.82
N ASP A 203 -22.99 -11.83 0.85
CA ASP A 203 -22.13 -11.20 -0.17
C ASP A 203 -21.16 -10.18 0.43
N PHE A 204 -21.55 -9.51 1.51
CA PHE A 204 -20.66 -8.66 2.31
C PHE A 204 -19.46 -9.46 2.87
N SER A 205 -19.74 -10.62 3.47
CA SER A 205 -18.70 -11.51 4.00
C SER A 205 -17.81 -12.08 2.88
N LYS A 206 -18.37 -12.41 1.71
CA LYS A 206 -17.60 -12.87 0.55
C LYS A 206 -16.57 -11.83 0.10
N LYS A 207 -16.96 -10.54 0.06
CA LYS A 207 -16.04 -9.45 -0.29
C LYS A 207 -14.87 -9.35 0.69
N ILE A 208 -15.15 -9.39 2.00
CA ILE A 208 -14.10 -9.36 3.03
C ILE A 208 -13.13 -10.53 2.86
N LEU A 209 -13.65 -11.74 2.65
CA LEU A 209 -12.82 -12.93 2.45
C LEU A 209 -11.99 -12.83 1.17
N ALA A 210 -12.57 -12.35 0.07
CA ALA A 210 -11.86 -12.17 -1.19
C ALA A 210 -10.68 -11.21 -1.04
N VAL A 211 -10.89 -10.06 -0.38
CA VAL A 211 -9.83 -9.08 -0.09
C VAL A 211 -8.71 -9.69 0.76
N GLU A 212 -9.07 -10.42 1.81
CA GLU A 212 -8.07 -11.05 2.69
C GLU A 212 -7.26 -12.15 1.98
N ILE A 213 -7.92 -12.94 1.13
CA ILE A 213 -7.24 -13.95 0.31
C ILE A 213 -6.32 -13.29 -0.71
N ASP A 214 -6.78 -12.26 -1.44
CA ASP A 214 -5.98 -11.53 -2.41
C ASP A 214 -4.75 -10.90 -1.76
N LYS A 215 -4.90 -10.33 -0.57
CA LYS A 215 -3.79 -9.81 0.24
C LYS A 215 -2.77 -10.90 0.56
N LYS A 216 -3.22 -12.11 0.93
CA LYS A 216 -2.32 -13.25 1.19
C LYS A 216 -1.62 -13.75 -0.08
N LEU A 217 -2.31 -13.81 -1.22
CA LEU A 217 -1.74 -14.23 -2.51
C LEU A 217 -0.67 -13.26 -3.02
N ARG A 218 -0.90 -11.95 -2.90
CA ARG A 218 0.06 -10.90 -3.26
C ARG A 218 1.20 -10.74 -2.25
N GLY A 219 1.03 -11.27 -1.05
CA GLY A 219 2.01 -11.18 0.04
C GLY A 219 3.33 -11.90 -0.20
N LYS A 220 4.25 -11.76 0.77
CA LYS A 220 5.57 -12.42 0.77
C LYS A 220 5.41 -13.96 0.78
N SER A 221 6.46 -14.67 0.35
CA SER A 221 6.42 -16.15 0.26
C SER A 221 6.04 -16.84 1.56
N ASP A 222 6.44 -16.31 2.72
CA ASP A 222 6.06 -16.90 4.02
C ASP A 222 4.53 -16.90 4.24
N ILE A 223 3.84 -15.84 3.83
CA ILE A 223 2.38 -15.71 3.95
C ILE A 223 1.68 -16.73 3.03
N LYS A 224 2.14 -16.85 1.78
CA LYS A 224 1.63 -17.86 0.84
C LYS A 224 1.90 -19.28 1.32
N ASN A 225 3.08 -19.55 1.85
CA ASN A 225 3.46 -20.86 2.39
C ASN A 225 2.60 -21.24 3.60
N GLN A 226 2.28 -20.26 4.45
CA GLN A 226 1.34 -20.45 5.55
C GLN A 226 -0.06 -20.78 5.04
N LEU A 227 -0.58 -20.01 4.08
CA LEU A 227 -1.89 -20.28 3.48
C LEU A 227 -1.95 -21.66 2.82
N PHE A 228 -0.90 -22.04 2.07
CA PHE A 228 -0.78 -23.38 1.50
C PHE A 228 -0.83 -24.46 2.59
N LYS A 229 -0.09 -24.28 3.69
CA LYS A 229 -0.09 -25.23 4.81
C LYS A 229 -1.45 -25.34 5.48
N GLU A 230 -2.17 -24.22 5.63
CA GLU A 230 -3.53 -24.20 6.17
C GLU A 230 -4.50 -25.00 5.28
N LEU A 231 -4.35 -24.93 3.95
CA LEU A 231 -5.24 -25.60 2.99
C LEU A 231 -4.90 -27.08 2.72
N TYR A 232 -3.61 -27.44 2.71
CA TYR A 232 -3.12 -28.79 2.37
C TYR A 232 -2.64 -29.59 3.58
N ASN A 233 -2.68 -29.01 4.78
CA ASN A 233 -2.16 -29.59 6.02
C ASN A 233 -0.70 -30.10 5.91
N THR A 234 0.07 -29.54 4.98
CA THR A 234 1.44 -29.93 4.66
C THR A 234 2.24 -28.67 4.30
N PRO A 235 3.50 -28.52 4.72
CA PRO A 235 4.32 -27.37 4.32
C PRO A 235 4.45 -27.24 2.81
N ALA A 236 4.43 -26.00 2.31
CA ALA A 236 4.74 -25.73 0.90
C ALA A 236 6.19 -26.13 0.58
N PRO A 237 6.47 -26.64 -0.64
CA PRO A 237 7.84 -26.89 -1.08
C PRO A 237 8.66 -25.59 -1.09
N GLN A 238 9.97 -25.68 -0.86
CA GLN A 238 10.83 -24.50 -0.77
C GLN A 238 11.13 -23.89 -2.14
N GLN A 239 11.06 -22.55 -2.23
CA GLN A 239 11.44 -21.79 -3.42
C GLN A 239 12.90 -21.30 -3.30
N ASN A 240 13.86 -22.20 -3.54
CA ASN A 240 15.29 -21.92 -3.33
C ASN A 240 15.88 -20.84 -4.24
N TRP A 241 15.21 -20.52 -5.35
CA TRP A 241 15.62 -19.50 -6.32
C TRP A 241 15.13 -18.08 -5.99
N ILE A 242 14.48 -17.88 -4.85
CA ILE A 242 13.80 -16.60 -4.54
C ILE A 242 14.75 -15.39 -4.58
N ASN A 243 16.00 -15.55 -4.18
CA ASN A 243 16.97 -14.46 -4.19
C ASN A 243 17.38 -14.08 -5.62
N VAL A 244 17.62 -15.09 -6.48
CA VAL A 244 17.89 -14.88 -7.92
C VAL A 244 16.73 -14.16 -8.59
N ARG A 245 15.50 -14.65 -8.34
CA ARG A 245 14.27 -14.04 -8.86
C ARG A 245 14.14 -12.58 -8.44
N ASN A 246 14.36 -12.29 -7.15
CA ASN A 246 14.22 -10.94 -6.62
C ASN A 246 15.27 -9.99 -7.20
N SER A 247 16.50 -10.47 -7.39
CA SER A 247 17.56 -9.68 -8.02
C SER A 247 17.19 -9.31 -9.45
N LEU A 248 16.85 -10.31 -10.28
CA LEU A 248 16.45 -10.10 -11.68
C LEU A 248 15.18 -9.24 -11.84
N ALA A 249 14.21 -9.37 -10.93
CA ALA A 249 12.96 -8.62 -11.00
C ALA A 249 13.11 -7.16 -10.52
N HIS A 250 14.05 -6.89 -9.61
CA HIS A 250 14.33 -5.54 -9.13
C HIS A 250 15.15 -4.74 -10.15
N ASP A 251 16.19 -5.36 -10.70
CA ASP A 251 17.00 -4.77 -11.76
C ASP A 251 17.59 -5.89 -12.63
N ILE A 252 16.99 -6.07 -13.81
CA ILE A 252 17.40 -7.12 -14.76
C ILE A 252 18.84 -6.93 -15.25
N GLU A 253 19.32 -5.69 -15.35
CA GLU A 253 20.67 -5.37 -15.84
C GLU A 253 21.75 -5.65 -14.79
N SER A 254 21.39 -5.62 -13.50
CA SER A 254 22.33 -5.83 -12.39
C SER A 254 22.90 -7.26 -12.29
N SER A 255 22.21 -8.24 -12.88
CA SER A 255 22.64 -9.65 -12.88
C SER A 255 23.48 -9.94 -14.11
N SER A 256 24.32 -10.99 -14.10
CA SER A 256 24.97 -11.49 -15.31
C SER A 256 24.76 -12.99 -15.53
N ILE A 257 24.71 -13.42 -16.80
CA ILE A 257 24.61 -14.85 -17.15
C ILE A 257 25.72 -15.22 -18.12
N ILE A 258 26.78 -15.85 -17.61
CA ILE A 258 27.97 -16.23 -18.37
C ILE A 258 28.28 -17.70 -18.12
N ASN A 259 28.51 -18.48 -19.18
CA ASN A 259 28.90 -19.89 -19.09
C ASN A 259 28.03 -20.73 -18.12
N GLU A 260 26.70 -20.67 -18.28
CA GLU A 260 25.73 -21.37 -17.43
C GLU A 260 25.64 -20.90 -15.97
N GLN A 261 26.35 -19.83 -15.61
CA GLN A 261 26.35 -19.29 -14.25
C GLN A 261 25.65 -17.94 -14.22
N ILE A 262 24.66 -17.83 -13.33
CA ILE A 262 23.98 -16.59 -12.98
C ILE A 262 24.73 -15.97 -11.82
N THR A 263 25.24 -14.76 -11.98
CA THR A 263 25.82 -13.95 -10.91
C THR A 263 24.88 -12.81 -10.60
N TYR A 264 24.52 -12.61 -9.33
CA TYR A 264 23.47 -11.67 -8.94
C TYR A 264 23.74 -11.08 -7.56
N LEU A 265 23.23 -9.86 -7.31
CA LEU A 265 23.27 -9.25 -5.99
C LEU A 265 22.12 -9.79 -5.14
N ASN A 266 22.44 -10.49 -4.04
CA ASN A 266 21.43 -10.87 -3.07
C ASN A 266 20.98 -9.62 -2.29
N LEU A 267 19.75 -9.18 -2.54
CA LEU A 267 19.21 -7.95 -1.98
C LEU A 267 19.09 -7.96 -0.44
N LYS A 268 19.06 -9.14 0.19
CA LYS A 268 19.00 -9.31 1.65
C LYS A 268 20.37 -9.19 2.30
N THR A 269 21.36 -9.91 1.76
CA THR A 269 22.72 -9.98 2.34
C THR A 269 23.63 -8.88 1.81
N LYS A 270 23.25 -8.24 0.69
CA LYS A 270 24.06 -7.28 -0.09
C LYS A 270 25.36 -7.87 -0.64
N ASN A 271 25.45 -9.20 -0.71
CA ASN A 271 26.59 -9.91 -1.28
C ASN A 271 26.27 -10.36 -2.71
N GLU A 272 27.30 -10.43 -3.53
CA GLU A 272 27.23 -11.09 -4.83
C GLU A 272 27.21 -12.60 -4.61
N GLU A 273 26.24 -13.27 -5.21
CA GLU A 273 26.02 -14.70 -5.13
C GLU A 273 25.92 -15.29 -6.54
N THR A 274 26.13 -16.61 -6.64
CA THR A 274 26.12 -17.33 -7.91
C THR A 274 25.14 -18.48 -7.88
N TYR A 275 24.56 -18.80 -9.03
CA TYR A 275 23.57 -19.86 -9.19
C TYR A 275 23.74 -20.51 -10.57
N LEU A 276 23.86 -21.83 -10.65
CA LEU A 276 23.96 -22.52 -11.95
C LEU A 276 22.59 -22.65 -12.62
N LEU A 277 22.52 -22.40 -13.93
CA LEU A 277 21.29 -22.54 -14.71
C LEU A 277 20.69 -23.95 -14.60
N SER A 278 21.55 -24.98 -14.58
CA SER A 278 21.13 -26.38 -14.41
C SER A 278 20.53 -26.65 -13.03
N GLU A 279 21.14 -26.13 -11.97
CA GLU A 279 20.61 -26.23 -10.60
C GLU A 279 19.29 -25.47 -10.46
N LEU A 280 19.15 -24.36 -11.19
CA LEU A 280 17.93 -23.54 -11.16
C LEU A 280 16.78 -24.29 -11.81
N LYS A 281 17.04 -24.89 -12.98
CA LYS A 281 16.09 -25.77 -13.67
C LYS A 281 15.63 -26.89 -12.74
N ASN A 282 16.58 -27.60 -12.13
CA ASN A 282 16.27 -28.70 -11.22
C ASN A 282 15.44 -28.23 -10.03
N SER A 283 15.79 -27.09 -9.43
CA SER A 283 15.03 -26.55 -8.29
C SER A 283 13.58 -26.22 -8.67
N LEU A 284 13.35 -25.63 -9.85
CA LEU A 284 12.00 -25.35 -10.35
C LEU A 284 11.20 -26.64 -10.60
N MET A 285 11.85 -27.65 -11.17
CA MET A 285 11.24 -28.96 -11.42
C MET A 285 10.94 -29.72 -10.12
N ASP A 286 11.87 -29.72 -9.17
CA ASP A 286 11.70 -30.35 -7.85
C ASP A 286 10.54 -29.71 -7.08
N PHE A 287 10.44 -28.38 -7.10
CA PHE A 287 9.29 -27.68 -6.50
C PHE A 287 7.98 -28.16 -7.12
N PHE A 288 7.94 -28.23 -8.45
CA PHE A 288 6.78 -28.69 -9.18
C PHE A 288 6.39 -30.14 -8.87
N ASP A 289 7.36 -31.05 -8.88
CA ASP A 289 7.13 -32.46 -8.58
C ASP A 289 6.64 -32.65 -7.13
N ASN A 290 7.18 -31.86 -6.20
CA ASN A 290 6.69 -31.84 -4.82
C ASN A 290 5.24 -31.34 -4.73
N ILE A 291 4.86 -30.30 -5.48
CA ILE A 291 3.47 -29.86 -5.58
C ILE A 291 2.58 -30.98 -6.14
N LYS A 292 2.97 -31.61 -7.26
CA LYS A 292 2.24 -32.75 -7.84
C LYS A 292 2.03 -33.88 -6.84
N ASN A 293 3.07 -34.22 -6.07
CA ASN A 293 2.98 -35.27 -5.05
C ASN A 293 2.00 -34.91 -3.92
N ILE A 294 2.00 -33.65 -3.46
CA ILE A 294 1.06 -33.18 -2.45
C ILE A 294 -0.38 -33.20 -3.00
N LEU A 295 -0.58 -32.79 -4.25
CA LEU A 295 -1.88 -32.83 -4.93
C LEU A 295 -2.41 -34.26 -5.10
N ALA A 296 -1.54 -35.23 -5.38
CA ALA A 296 -1.94 -36.63 -5.53
C ALA A 296 -2.33 -37.30 -4.20
N GLN A 297 -1.95 -36.71 -3.06
CA GLN A 297 -2.24 -37.21 -1.72
C GLN A 297 -3.50 -36.58 -1.07
N ASN A 298 -4.07 -35.53 -1.69
CA ASN A 298 -5.12 -34.66 -1.13
C ASN A 298 -6.31 -34.48 -2.06
#